data_AF-A0A9J7MSK0-F1
#
_entry.id   AF-A0A9J7MSK0-F1
#
_cell.length_a   1.000
_cell.length_b   1.000
_cell.length_c   1.000
_cell.angle_alpha   90.00
_cell.angle_beta   90.00
_cell.angle_gamma   90.00
#
_symmetry.space_group_name_H-M   'P 1'
#
loop_
_entity.id
_entity.type
_entity.pdbx_description
1 polymer ?
#
loop_
_entity_poly.entity_id
_entity_poly.type
_entity_poly.pdbx_seq_one_letter_code
_entity_poly.pdbx_strand_id
1 'polypeptide(L)'
;MRTIGPVLDTMELGRGLSLDQCDNTRSQLTPKERVNNLVRLVENRCLLGAAVEMCCPEFADCFLREERGKELIILHTNDYKEEFISPLQTAVSESGVSCHTENIKPTASITEKTVELLLNTNNRMVALIISPQTLHHRHWSNLDYEFPVRNKKLLLPILLYPRGSRDQMVRVLQQRAPVLGSLEREEIEMEGRAVLRERLCKIVNKIMTDDEKGKLMVLRL
;
A
#
# COMPACT_ATOMS: atom_id res chain seq x y z
N MET A 1 22.63 10.52 -3.88
CA MET A 1 22.55 9.17 -3.28
C MET A 1 21.36 9.15 -2.35
N ARG A 2 20.26 8.50 -2.72
CA ARG A 2 19.16 8.29 -1.78
C ARG A 2 19.63 7.29 -0.72
N THR A 3 19.33 7.58 0.53
CA THR A 3 19.65 6.71 1.66
C THR A 3 18.90 5.40 1.48
N ILE A 4 19.59 4.27 1.62
CA ILE A 4 18.99 2.94 1.60
C ILE A 4 18.17 2.66 2.88
N GLY A 5 18.29 3.55 3.88
CA GLY A 5 17.63 3.47 5.18
C GLY A 5 16.16 3.11 5.09
N PRO A 6 15.32 3.87 4.37
CA PRO A 6 13.90 3.56 4.27
C PRO A 6 13.59 2.16 3.71
N VAL A 7 14.40 1.66 2.77
CA VAL A 7 14.27 0.29 2.24
C VAL A 7 14.60 -0.71 3.35
N LEU A 8 15.67 -0.49 4.10
CA LEU A 8 16.06 -1.35 5.23
C LEU A 8 15.03 -1.33 6.36
N ASP A 9 14.51 -0.16 6.72
CA ASP A 9 13.47 0.00 7.74
C ASP A 9 12.20 -0.77 7.34
N THR A 10 11.82 -0.67 6.07
CA THR A 10 10.68 -1.42 5.50
C THR A 10 10.92 -2.93 5.54
N MET A 11 12.12 -3.37 5.16
CA MET A 11 12.51 -4.79 5.20
C MET A 11 12.55 -5.35 6.62
N GLU A 12 13.00 -4.56 7.59
CA GLU A 12 13.01 -4.91 9.01
C GLU A 12 11.58 -5.08 9.54
N LEU A 13 10.70 -4.10 9.27
CA LEU A 13 9.30 -4.14 9.67
C LEU A 13 8.54 -5.32 9.05
N GLY A 14 8.81 -5.64 7.79
CA GLY A 14 8.27 -6.83 7.13
C GLY A 14 8.94 -8.14 7.48
N ARG A 15 9.91 -8.14 8.42
CA ARG A 15 10.68 -9.32 8.83
C ARG A 15 11.44 -10.00 7.68
N GLY A 16 11.71 -9.26 6.61
CA GLY A 16 12.54 -9.71 5.49
C GLY A 16 14.03 -9.62 5.80
N LEU A 17 14.43 -8.79 6.76
CA LEU A 17 15.76 -8.71 7.33
C LEU A 17 15.67 -8.57 8.86
N SER A 18 16.68 -9.07 9.58
CA SER A 18 16.86 -8.76 11.00
C SER A 18 17.49 -7.37 11.18
N LEU A 19 17.33 -6.79 12.38
CA LEU A 19 17.97 -5.52 12.74
C LEU A 19 19.49 -5.55 12.50
N ASP A 20 20.16 -6.65 12.90
CA ASP A 20 21.61 -6.83 12.69
C ASP A 20 21.99 -6.84 11.20
N GLN A 21 21.16 -7.45 10.35
CA GLN A 21 21.37 -7.47 8.90
C GLN A 21 21.17 -6.07 8.29
N CYS A 22 20.18 -5.33 8.79
CA CYS A 22 19.98 -3.94 8.41
C CYS A 22 21.17 -3.07 8.82
N ASP A 23 21.65 -3.17 10.05
CA ASP A 23 22.80 -2.40 10.54
C ASP A 23 24.10 -2.73 9.81
N ASN A 24 24.36 -4.01 9.55
CA ASN A 24 25.49 -4.43 8.73
C ASN A 24 25.38 -3.90 7.28
N THR A 25 24.17 -3.72 6.76
CA THR A 25 23.99 -3.10 5.44
C THR A 25 24.16 -1.58 5.50
N ARG A 26 23.66 -0.90 6.55
CA ARG A 26 23.86 0.54 6.77
C ARG A 26 25.35 0.90 6.89
N SER A 27 26.14 0.03 7.51
CA SER A 27 27.58 0.24 7.76
C SER A 27 28.47 0.14 6.50
N GLN A 28 27.96 -0.36 5.37
CA GLN A 28 28.74 -0.44 4.13
C GLN A 28 29.07 0.96 3.60
N LEU A 29 30.30 1.13 3.10
CA LEU A 29 30.88 2.43 2.76
C LEU A 29 30.26 3.04 1.50
N THR A 30 30.02 2.24 0.47
CA THR A 30 29.50 2.71 -0.81
C THR A 30 28.05 2.27 -1.08
N PRO A 31 27.26 3.04 -1.86
CA PRO A 31 25.92 2.62 -2.29
C PRO A 31 25.92 1.26 -3.00
N LYS A 32 26.94 1.00 -3.82
CA LYS A 32 27.06 -0.24 -4.58
C LYS A 32 27.22 -1.43 -3.64
N GLU A 33 28.04 -1.31 -2.60
CA GLU A 33 28.20 -2.35 -1.59
C GLU A 33 26.90 -2.57 -0.79
N ARG A 34 26.18 -1.50 -0.43
CA ARG A 34 24.88 -1.60 0.26
C ARG A 34 23.86 -2.39 -0.57
N VAL A 35 23.73 -2.07 -1.85
CA VAL A 35 22.81 -2.77 -2.78
C VAL A 35 23.24 -4.22 -2.99
N ASN A 36 24.54 -4.46 -3.22
CA ASN A 36 25.05 -5.83 -3.37
C ASN A 36 24.82 -6.66 -2.11
N ASN A 37 24.92 -6.07 -0.92
CA ASN A 37 24.65 -6.74 0.34
C ASN A 37 23.16 -7.08 0.47
N LEU A 38 22.25 -6.15 0.15
CA LEU A 38 20.81 -6.40 0.11
C LEU A 38 20.45 -7.56 -0.81
N VAL A 39 20.95 -7.54 -2.05
CA VAL A 39 20.65 -8.58 -3.04
C VAL A 39 21.18 -9.96 -2.60
N ARG A 40 22.23 -9.99 -1.79
CA ARG A 40 22.78 -11.24 -1.22
C ARG A 40 21.98 -11.74 -0.02
N LEU A 41 21.54 -10.84 0.86
CA LEU A 41 20.84 -11.18 2.09
C LEU A 41 19.36 -11.53 1.86
N VAL A 42 18.74 -10.93 0.85
CA VAL A 42 17.33 -11.17 0.53
C VAL A 42 17.24 -12.26 -0.53
N GLU A 43 16.94 -13.49 -0.09
CA GLU A 43 16.75 -14.64 -0.98
C GLU A 43 15.57 -14.42 -1.95
N ASN A 44 14.51 -13.76 -1.49
CA ASN A 44 13.33 -13.46 -2.29
C ASN A 44 13.41 -12.07 -2.94
N ARG A 45 13.86 -12.03 -4.20
CA ARG A 45 13.97 -10.79 -4.98
C ARG A 45 12.65 -10.01 -5.11
N CYS A 46 11.49 -10.68 -5.04
CA CYS A 46 10.19 -10.00 -5.07
C CYS A 46 9.96 -9.15 -3.82
N LEU A 47 10.43 -9.63 -2.66
CA LEU A 47 10.31 -8.91 -1.39
C LEU A 47 11.23 -7.68 -1.36
N LEU A 48 12.46 -7.81 -1.89
CA LEU A 48 13.34 -6.66 -2.11
C LEU A 48 12.74 -5.66 -3.10
N GLY A 49 12.12 -6.14 -4.20
CA GLY A 49 11.40 -5.30 -5.15
C GLY A 49 10.28 -4.50 -4.48
N ALA A 50 9.45 -5.15 -3.67
CA ALA A 50 8.38 -4.49 -2.93
C ALA A 50 8.90 -3.38 -2.00
N ALA A 51 9.95 -3.65 -1.22
CA ALA A 51 10.60 -2.65 -0.36
C ALA A 51 11.18 -1.47 -1.16
N VAL A 52 11.89 -1.76 -2.25
CA VAL A 52 12.44 -0.73 -3.14
C VAL A 52 11.33 0.14 -3.73
N GLU A 53 10.25 -0.45 -4.19
CA GLU A 53 9.17 0.28 -4.84
C GLU A 53 8.29 1.07 -3.87
N MET A 54 8.21 0.67 -2.60
CA MET A 54 7.55 1.46 -1.56
C MET A 54 8.35 2.72 -1.25
N CYS A 55 9.67 2.59 -1.12
CA CYS A 55 10.55 3.67 -0.65
C CYS A 55 11.11 4.56 -1.78
N CYS A 56 11.23 4.01 -2.99
CA CYS A 56 11.83 4.65 -4.15
C CYS A 56 10.85 4.55 -5.35
N PRO A 57 9.78 5.37 -5.37
CA PRO A 57 8.70 5.28 -6.35
C PRO A 57 9.15 5.48 -7.80
N GLU A 58 10.32 6.07 -8.06
CA GLU A 58 10.93 6.16 -9.38
C GLU A 58 11.29 4.79 -10.00
N PHE A 59 11.35 3.72 -9.20
CA PHE A 59 11.57 2.36 -9.68
C PHE A 59 10.27 1.55 -9.77
N ALA A 60 9.10 2.17 -9.53
CA ALA A 60 7.79 1.53 -9.61
C ALA A 60 7.46 0.95 -10.99
N ASP A 61 8.10 1.44 -12.05
CA ASP A 61 7.91 0.94 -13.42
C ASP A 61 8.84 -0.22 -13.76
N CYS A 62 9.80 -0.54 -12.90
CA CYS A 62 10.70 -1.68 -13.09
C CYS A 62 10.03 -3.03 -12.76
N PHE A 63 8.87 -3.02 -12.11
CA PHE A 63 8.15 -4.22 -11.72
C PHE A 63 6.68 -4.09 -12.15
N LEU A 64 6.20 -5.05 -12.94
CA LEU A 64 4.80 -5.06 -13.33
C LEU A 64 3.94 -5.46 -12.14
N ARG A 65 2.76 -4.83 -11.99
CA ARG A 65 1.85 -5.14 -10.88
C ARG A 65 1.48 -6.63 -10.87
N GLU A 66 1.27 -7.21 -12.04
CA GLU A 66 0.90 -8.61 -12.24
C GLU A 66 1.96 -9.59 -11.73
N GLU A 67 3.24 -9.21 -11.77
CA GLU A 67 4.39 -10.02 -11.36
C GLU A 67 4.60 -10.04 -9.83
N ARG A 68 3.94 -9.13 -9.10
CA ARG A 68 4.13 -8.99 -7.64
C ARG A 68 3.42 -10.03 -6.81
N GLY A 69 2.28 -10.53 -7.29
CA GLY A 69 1.39 -11.36 -6.50
C GLY A 69 0.10 -11.66 -7.24
N LYS A 70 -0.75 -12.47 -6.61
CA LYS A 70 -2.02 -12.93 -7.19
C LYS A 70 -3.25 -12.36 -6.48
N GLU A 71 -3.06 -11.77 -5.30
CA GLU A 71 -4.16 -11.36 -4.43
C GLU A 71 -4.24 -9.85 -4.25
N LEU A 72 -5.45 -9.31 -4.34
CA LEU A 72 -5.77 -7.99 -3.81
C LEU A 72 -6.18 -8.12 -2.35
N ILE A 73 -5.62 -7.28 -1.49
CA ILE A 73 -6.08 -7.16 -0.10
C ILE A 73 -6.85 -5.86 0.08
N ILE A 74 -8.10 -5.93 0.56
CA ILE A 74 -8.87 -4.78 1.00
C ILE A 74 -8.67 -4.61 2.50
N LEU A 75 -7.90 -3.61 2.90
CA LEU A 75 -7.61 -3.31 4.30
C LEU A 75 -8.59 -2.27 4.83
N HIS A 76 -9.33 -2.57 5.90
CA HIS A 76 -10.43 -1.73 6.38
C HIS A 76 -10.68 -1.82 7.89
N THR A 77 -11.54 -0.95 8.44
CA THR A 77 -11.99 -0.97 9.85
C THR A 77 -13.43 -1.46 10.05
N ASN A 78 -13.99 -2.23 9.10
CA ASN A 78 -15.39 -2.69 9.02
C ASN A 78 -16.43 -1.60 8.78
N ASP A 79 -16.01 -0.35 8.66
CA ASP A 79 -16.91 0.75 8.33
C ASP A 79 -17.41 0.60 6.89
N TYR A 80 -18.70 0.83 6.66
CA TYR A 80 -19.37 0.63 5.36
C TYR A 80 -19.19 -0.77 4.76
N LYS A 81 -19.16 -1.81 5.61
CA LYS A 81 -18.90 -3.17 5.15
C LYS A 81 -19.92 -3.64 4.12
N GLU A 82 -21.20 -3.50 4.41
CA GLU A 82 -22.27 -4.00 3.54
C GLU A 82 -22.51 -3.05 2.34
N GLU A 83 -22.26 -1.76 2.53
CA GLU A 83 -22.51 -0.73 1.52
C GLU A 83 -21.40 -0.63 0.48
N PHE A 84 -20.15 -0.98 0.84
CA PHE A 84 -19.01 -0.82 -0.05
C PHE A 84 -18.01 -1.98 -0.03
N ILE A 85 -17.56 -2.44 1.14
CA ILE A 85 -16.47 -3.43 1.22
C ILE A 85 -16.87 -4.76 0.60
N SER A 86 -17.98 -5.35 1.04
CA SER A 86 -18.49 -6.62 0.51
C SER A 86 -18.82 -6.51 -0.99
N PRO A 87 -19.54 -5.46 -1.47
CA PRO A 87 -19.73 -5.24 -2.91
C PRO A 87 -18.44 -5.12 -3.71
N LEU A 88 -17.42 -4.41 -3.20
CA LEU A 88 -16.13 -4.26 -3.86
C LEU A 88 -15.41 -5.61 -3.94
N GLN A 89 -15.38 -6.37 -2.84
CA GLN A 89 -14.78 -7.71 -2.82
C GLN A 89 -15.43 -8.62 -3.87
N THR A 90 -16.76 -8.62 -3.97
CA THR A 90 -17.49 -9.38 -4.99
C THR A 90 -17.11 -8.91 -6.40
N ALA A 91 -17.11 -7.60 -6.66
CA ALA A 91 -16.78 -7.06 -7.98
C ALA A 91 -15.34 -7.37 -8.41
N VAL A 92 -14.38 -7.35 -7.49
CA VAL A 92 -12.99 -7.75 -7.77
C VAL A 92 -12.92 -9.25 -8.06
N SER A 93 -13.59 -10.08 -7.25
CA SER A 93 -13.59 -11.54 -7.44
C SER A 93 -14.22 -11.92 -8.79
N GLU A 94 -15.29 -11.25 -9.21
CA GLU A 94 -15.93 -11.44 -10.53
C GLU A 94 -15.00 -11.10 -11.71
N SER A 95 -14.02 -10.22 -11.51
CA SER A 95 -13.05 -9.83 -12.54
C SER A 95 -11.86 -10.79 -12.67
N GLY A 96 -11.81 -11.86 -11.87
CA GLY A 96 -10.81 -12.94 -11.97
C GLY A 96 -9.55 -12.75 -11.12
N VAL A 97 -9.49 -11.73 -10.25
CA VAL A 97 -8.43 -11.59 -9.26
C VAL A 97 -8.92 -12.04 -7.89
N SER A 98 -8.11 -12.86 -7.22
CA SER A 98 -8.39 -13.27 -5.84
C SER A 98 -8.40 -12.05 -4.93
N CYS A 99 -9.46 -11.90 -4.14
CA CYS A 99 -9.65 -10.75 -3.27
C CYS A 99 -9.90 -11.20 -1.84
N HIS A 100 -9.05 -10.75 -0.92
CA HIS A 100 -9.22 -10.95 0.51
C HIS A 100 -9.49 -9.63 1.22
N THR A 101 -10.22 -9.68 2.32
CA THR A 101 -10.51 -8.51 3.16
C THR A 101 -9.83 -8.68 4.50
N GLU A 102 -9.12 -7.66 4.95
CA GLU A 102 -8.45 -7.66 6.24
C GLU A 102 -8.97 -6.55 7.13
N ASN A 103 -9.42 -6.93 8.33
CA ASN A 103 -9.96 -6.00 9.30
C ASN A 103 -8.88 -5.53 10.28
N ILE A 104 -8.65 -4.23 10.32
CA ILE A 104 -7.71 -3.59 11.25
C ILE A 104 -8.33 -3.55 12.65
N LYS A 105 -7.66 -4.20 13.59
CA LYS A 105 -8.04 -4.14 15.01
C LYS A 105 -7.73 -2.74 15.59
N PRO A 106 -8.48 -2.27 16.59
CA PRO A 106 -8.23 -0.98 17.25
C PRO A 106 -6.88 -0.79 17.94
N THR A 107 -6.07 -1.84 18.04
CA THR A 107 -4.74 -1.81 18.67
C THR A 107 -3.61 -1.93 17.65
N ALA A 108 -3.93 -2.08 16.36
CA ALA A 108 -2.94 -2.26 15.30
C ALA A 108 -2.71 -0.92 14.58
N SER A 109 -1.43 -0.61 14.30
CA SER A 109 -1.09 0.51 13.41
C SER A 109 -1.48 0.14 11.97
N ILE A 110 -2.24 1.02 11.34
CA ILE A 110 -2.60 0.89 9.93
C ILE A 110 -1.39 1.00 9.01
N THR A 111 -0.39 1.80 9.39
CA THR A 111 0.86 1.95 8.63
C THR A 111 1.65 0.66 8.65
N GLU A 112 1.91 0.12 9.84
CA GLU A 112 2.62 -1.16 9.99
C GLU A 112 1.89 -2.28 9.26
N LYS A 113 0.57 -2.36 9.43
CA LYS A 113 -0.21 -3.42 8.79
C LYS A 113 -0.22 -3.30 7.27
N THR A 114 -0.28 -2.09 6.74
CA THR A 114 -0.19 -1.88 5.28
C THR A 114 1.17 -2.31 4.75
N VAL A 115 2.27 -1.96 5.44
CA VAL A 115 3.63 -2.37 5.05
C VAL A 115 3.79 -3.88 5.12
N GLU A 116 3.33 -4.52 6.20
CA GLU A 116 3.33 -5.99 6.37
C GLU A 116 2.63 -6.66 5.17
N LEU A 117 1.46 -6.17 4.78
CA LEU A 117 0.70 -6.74 3.68
C LEU A 117 1.35 -6.53 2.32
N LEU A 118 2.02 -5.40 2.10
CA LEU A 118 2.73 -5.12 0.86
C LEU A 118 4.03 -5.91 0.72
N LEU A 119 4.62 -6.38 1.82
CA LEU A 119 5.81 -7.22 1.82
C LEU A 119 5.50 -8.71 1.69
N ASN A 120 4.24 -9.10 1.83
CA ASN A 120 3.80 -10.46 1.50
C ASN A 120 3.77 -10.64 -0.02
N THR A 121 4.63 -11.52 -0.53
CA THR A 121 4.81 -11.75 -1.98
C THR A 121 3.64 -12.45 -2.67
N ASN A 122 2.60 -12.88 -1.94
CA ASN A 122 1.35 -13.31 -2.56
C ASN A 122 0.44 -12.12 -2.89
N ASN A 123 0.61 -11.01 -2.16
CA ASN A 123 -0.21 -9.83 -2.29
C ASN A 123 0.32 -8.97 -3.44
N ARG A 124 -0.55 -8.76 -4.42
CA ARG A 124 -0.31 -7.88 -5.56
C ARG A 124 -0.35 -6.42 -5.16
N MET A 125 -1.31 -6.08 -4.30
CA MET A 125 -1.73 -4.71 -4.03
C MET A 125 -2.59 -4.66 -2.76
N VAL A 126 -2.57 -3.52 -2.09
CA VAL A 126 -3.49 -3.19 -0.98
C VAL A 126 -4.43 -2.07 -1.41
N ALA A 127 -5.74 -2.32 -1.32
CA ALA A 127 -6.77 -1.28 -1.35
C ALA A 127 -7.04 -0.83 0.09
N LEU A 128 -6.62 0.38 0.43
CA LEU A 128 -6.73 0.92 1.78
C LEU A 128 -8.01 1.73 1.92
N ILE A 129 -8.95 1.24 2.71
CA ILE A 129 -10.20 1.92 2.99
C ILE A 129 -9.98 2.96 4.10
N ILE A 130 -10.12 4.23 3.75
CA ILE A 130 -9.99 5.37 4.66
C ILE A 130 -11.41 5.86 4.98
N SER A 131 -11.91 5.52 6.16
CA SER A 131 -13.22 5.92 6.67
C SER A 131 -13.09 6.80 7.92
N PRO A 132 -14.20 7.37 8.45
CA PRO A 132 -14.19 8.06 9.74
C PRO A 132 -13.57 7.22 10.87
N GLN A 133 -13.87 5.92 10.92
CA GLN A 133 -13.28 5.01 11.91
C GLN A 133 -11.78 4.81 11.67
N THR A 134 -11.34 4.70 10.42
CA THR A 134 -9.93 4.55 10.07
C THR A 134 -9.07 5.74 10.52
N LEU A 135 -9.60 6.97 10.39
CA LEU A 135 -8.92 8.19 10.81
C LEU A 135 -8.97 8.43 12.34
N HIS A 136 -9.66 7.58 13.10
CA HIS A 136 -9.67 7.67 14.54
C HIS A 136 -8.28 7.34 15.12
N HIS A 137 -7.87 8.07 16.16
CA HIS A 137 -6.52 7.98 16.75
C HIS A 137 -6.12 6.57 17.24
N ARG A 138 -7.10 5.70 17.47
CA ARG A 138 -6.88 4.31 17.87
C ARG A 138 -6.33 3.44 16.73
N HIS A 139 -6.66 3.76 15.48
CA HIS A 139 -6.20 3.04 14.29
C HIS A 139 -5.07 3.76 13.57
N TRP A 140 -5.06 5.10 13.65
CA TRP A 140 -4.04 5.95 13.06
C TRP A 140 -3.43 6.83 14.14
N SER A 141 -2.39 6.33 14.79
CA SER A 141 -1.70 7.07 15.85
C SER A 141 -1.16 8.38 15.31
N ASN A 142 -1.18 9.44 16.13
CA ASN A 142 -0.51 10.71 15.80
C ASN A 142 1.03 10.56 15.74
N LEU A 143 1.57 9.43 16.22
CA LEU A 143 3.00 9.12 16.19
C LEU A 143 3.45 8.44 14.88
N ASP A 144 2.50 7.93 14.08
CA ASP A 144 2.77 7.33 12.76
C ASP A 144 2.93 8.45 11.73
N TYR A 145 3.97 9.26 11.91
CA TYR A 145 4.14 10.56 11.22
C TYR A 145 4.35 10.42 9.72
N GLU A 146 4.91 9.30 9.26
CA GLU A 146 5.21 9.09 7.86
C GLU A 146 4.68 7.75 7.38
N PHE A 147 3.70 7.82 6.49
CA PHE A 147 3.28 6.69 5.71
C PHE A 147 4.31 6.48 4.57
N PRO A 148 5.06 5.37 4.53
CA PRO A 148 6.25 5.28 3.69
C PRO A 148 5.91 4.99 2.22
N VAL A 149 4.73 4.45 1.95
CA VAL A 149 4.36 3.97 0.61
C VAL A 149 3.88 5.12 -0.25
N ARG A 150 4.60 5.38 -1.35
CA ARG A 150 4.28 6.43 -2.32
C ARG A 150 3.82 5.92 -3.68
N ASN A 151 3.74 4.61 -3.84
CA ASN A 151 3.52 3.96 -5.12
C ASN A 151 2.06 3.55 -5.29
N LYS A 152 1.36 4.19 -6.24
CA LYS A 152 -0.05 3.92 -6.54
C LYS A 152 -0.31 2.54 -7.15
N LYS A 153 0.72 1.87 -7.68
CA LYS A 153 0.61 0.48 -8.15
C LYS A 153 0.55 -0.52 -7.00
N LEU A 154 1.02 -0.11 -5.82
CA LEU A 154 1.01 -0.93 -4.61
C LEU A 154 -0.18 -0.65 -3.71
N LEU A 155 -0.51 0.61 -3.59
CA LEU A 155 -1.52 1.07 -2.67
C LEU A 155 -2.54 1.91 -3.42
N LEU A 156 -3.82 1.50 -3.34
CA LEU A 156 -4.94 2.34 -3.73
C LEU A 156 -5.66 2.84 -2.48
N PRO A 157 -5.50 4.12 -2.13
CA PRO A 157 -6.30 4.73 -1.08
C PRO A 157 -7.73 4.95 -1.60
N ILE A 158 -8.72 4.55 -0.82
CA ILE A 158 -10.14 4.78 -1.09
C ILE A 158 -10.74 5.51 0.10
N LEU A 159 -11.06 6.79 -0.08
CA LEU A 159 -11.67 7.65 0.92
C LEU A 159 -13.19 7.50 0.87
N LEU A 160 -13.76 6.90 1.91
CA LEU A 160 -15.19 6.80 2.15
C LEU A 160 -15.59 7.88 3.15
N TYR A 161 -16.51 8.76 2.77
CA TYR A 161 -16.92 9.86 3.64
C TYR A 161 -18.45 10.02 3.67
N PRO A 162 -19.06 10.27 4.85
CA PRO A 162 -20.45 10.71 4.92
C PRO A 162 -20.70 11.97 4.12
N ARG A 163 -21.93 12.15 3.63
CA ARG A 163 -22.34 13.35 2.90
C ARG A 163 -21.96 14.64 3.63
N GLY A 164 -21.26 15.53 2.92
CA GLY A 164 -20.82 16.83 3.44
C GLY A 164 -19.60 16.81 4.36
N SER A 165 -18.96 15.67 4.59
CA SER A 165 -17.78 15.56 5.47
C SER A 165 -16.43 15.47 4.74
N ARG A 166 -16.44 15.55 3.40
CA ARG A 166 -15.27 15.39 2.54
C ARG A 166 -14.08 16.22 3.00
N ASP A 167 -14.25 17.53 3.10
CA ASP A 167 -13.14 18.45 3.38
C ASP A 167 -12.56 18.25 4.78
N GLN A 168 -13.39 17.89 5.76
CA GLN A 168 -12.93 17.54 7.10
C GLN A 168 -12.07 16.27 7.07
N MET A 169 -12.54 15.23 6.39
CA MET A 169 -11.78 13.97 6.28
C MET A 169 -10.45 14.17 5.54
N VAL A 170 -10.44 14.94 4.46
CA VAL A 170 -9.21 15.27 3.73
C VAL A 170 -8.22 16.01 4.61
N ARG A 171 -8.68 17.02 5.38
CA ARG A 171 -7.82 17.75 6.32
C ARG A 171 -7.22 16.83 7.38
N VAL A 172 -8.03 15.96 7.99
CA VAL A 172 -7.56 15.03 9.02
C VAL A 172 -6.57 14.03 8.42
N LEU A 173 -6.83 13.51 7.23
CA LEU A 173 -5.89 12.63 6.52
C LEU A 173 -4.56 13.32 6.24
N GLN A 174 -4.58 14.56 5.73
CA GLN A 174 -3.36 15.32 5.46
C GLN A 174 -2.56 15.64 6.72
N GLN A 175 -3.23 15.87 7.85
CA GLN A 175 -2.56 16.10 9.13
C GLN A 175 -1.94 14.83 9.71
N ARG A 176 -2.60 13.67 9.57
CA ARG A 176 -2.14 12.40 10.16
C ARG A 176 -1.15 11.65 9.28
N ALA A 177 -1.34 11.70 7.97
CA ALA A 177 -0.52 10.98 6.99
C ALA A 177 -0.34 11.86 5.74
N PRO A 178 0.51 12.90 5.79
CA PRO A 178 0.69 13.85 4.68
C PRO A 178 1.04 13.16 3.35
N VAL A 179 1.90 12.13 3.40
CA VAL A 179 2.28 11.34 2.24
C VAL A 179 1.07 10.65 1.61
N LEU A 180 0.32 9.87 2.39
CA LEU A 180 -0.90 9.22 1.91
C LEU A 180 -1.96 10.24 1.44
N GLY A 181 -2.09 11.36 2.15
CA GLY A 181 -3.00 12.45 1.83
C GLY A 181 -2.67 13.17 0.50
N SER A 182 -1.44 13.03 0.02
CA SER A 182 -0.96 13.53 -1.27
C SER A 182 -1.06 12.53 -2.43
N LEU A 183 -1.34 11.26 -2.14
CA LEU A 183 -1.54 10.25 -3.18
C LEU A 183 -2.87 10.46 -3.90
N GLU A 184 -2.89 10.07 -5.18
CA GLU A 184 -4.15 9.90 -5.91
C GLU A 184 -5.00 8.86 -5.18
N ARG A 185 -6.26 9.20 -4.94
CA ARG A 185 -7.19 8.36 -4.19
C ARG A 185 -8.54 8.33 -4.87
N GLU A 186 -9.25 7.23 -4.69
CA GLU A 186 -10.67 7.18 -5.02
C GLU A 186 -11.47 7.81 -3.89
N GLU A 187 -12.45 8.62 -4.26
CA GLU A 187 -13.31 9.32 -3.33
C GLU A 187 -14.76 8.85 -3.55
N ILE A 188 -15.44 8.50 -2.46
CA ILE A 188 -16.82 8.02 -2.48
C ILE A 188 -17.59 8.68 -1.34
N GLU A 189 -18.58 9.47 -1.71
CA GLU A 189 -19.58 9.98 -0.77
C GLU A 189 -20.57 8.85 -0.44
N MET A 190 -20.66 8.51 0.84
CA MET A 190 -21.54 7.47 1.35
C MET A 190 -22.91 8.07 1.66
N GLU A 191 -23.94 7.54 0.99
CA GLU A 191 -25.33 7.97 1.13
C GLU A 191 -26.19 7.02 1.99
N GLY A 192 -25.56 6.10 2.73
CA GLY A 192 -26.25 5.10 3.55
C GLY A 192 -26.89 3.97 2.74
N ARG A 193 -26.53 3.83 1.46
CA ARG A 193 -26.94 2.76 0.55
C ARG A 193 -25.73 2.14 -0.14
N ALA A 194 -25.91 0.94 -0.67
CA ALA A 194 -24.89 0.26 -1.44
C ALA A 194 -24.40 1.11 -2.62
N VAL A 195 -23.09 1.12 -2.82
CA VAL A 195 -22.45 1.87 -3.90
C VAL A 195 -22.84 1.27 -5.25
N LEU A 196 -23.12 2.14 -6.23
CA LEU A 196 -23.54 1.74 -7.57
C LEU A 196 -22.48 0.86 -8.25
N ARG A 197 -22.93 -0.19 -8.95
CA ARG A 197 -22.06 -1.14 -9.67
C ARG A 197 -21.10 -0.46 -10.63
N GLU A 198 -21.55 0.57 -11.34
CA GLU A 198 -20.69 1.35 -12.26
C GLU A 198 -19.48 1.97 -11.56
N ARG A 199 -19.66 2.43 -10.31
CA ARG A 199 -18.57 3.01 -9.53
C ARG A 199 -17.61 1.91 -9.08
N LEU A 200 -18.12 0.76 -8.65
CA LEU A 200 -17.29 -0.41 -8.29
C LEU A 200 -16.48 -0.90 -9.49
N CYS A 201 -17.08 -0.99 -10.68
CA CYS A 201 -16.37 -1.38 -11.90
C CYS A 201 -15.23 -0.42 -12.27
N LYS A 202 -15.41 0.89 -12.06
CA LYS A 202 -14.32 1.87 -12.27
C LYS A 202 -13.14 1.62 -11.34
N ILE A 203 -13.41 1.33 -10.07
CA ILE A 203 -12.38 1.00 -9.06
C ILE A 203 -11.67 -0.31 -9.43
N VAL A 204 -12.43 -1.34 -9.80
CA VAL A 204 -11.91 -2.62 -10.26
C VAL A 204 -10.99 -2.42 -11.47
N ASN A 205 -11.39 -1.62 -12.46
CA ASN A 205 -10.53 -1.33 -13.62
C ASN A 205 -9.20 -0.71 -13.20
N LYS A 206 -9.20 0.27 -12.28
CA LYS A 206 -7.97 0.86 -11.73
C LYS A 206 -7.08 -0.15 -10.99
N ILE A 207 -7.69 -1.14 -10.34
CA ILE A 207 -6.97 -2.25 -9.69
C ILE A 207 -6.35 -3.17 -10.74
N MET A 208 -7.05 -3.44 -11.84
CA MET A 208 -6.67 -4.40 -12.87
C MET A 208 -5.64 -3.88 -13.87
N THR A 209 -5.67 -2.58 -14.22
CA THR A 209 -4.80 -2.03 -15.25
C THR A 209 -3.66 -1.21 -14.65
N ASP A 210 -2.43 -1.53 -15.05
CA ASP A 210 -1.37 -0.54 -15.10
C ASP A 210 -1.63 0.32 -16.34
N ASP A 211 -2.10 1.56 -16.17
CA ASP A 211 -2.41 2.48 -17.28
C ASP A 211 -1.19 2.82 -18.17
N GLU A 212 0.00 2.31 -17.84
CA GLU A 212 1.24 2.48 -18.61
C GLU A 212 1.88 1.14 -19.00
N LYS A 213 1.31 0.47 -20.01
CA LYS A 213 2.05 -0.53 -20.79
C LYS A 213 3.12 0.18 -21.62
N GLY A 214 4.32 0.35 -21.06
CA GLY A 214 5.49 0.68 -21.88
C GLY A 214 6.60 1.41 -21.16
N LYS A 215 7.47 0.65 -20.48
CA LYS A 215 8.93 0.79 -20.53
C LYS A 215 9.57 -0.28 -19.65
N LEU A 216 9.85 -1.44 -20.24
CA LEU A 216 10.85 -2.36 -19.71
C LEU A 216 12.21 -1.63 -19.72
N MET A 217 12.60 -1.01 -18.62
CA MET A 217 14.01 -0.74 -18.36
C MET A 217 14.59 -1.95 -17.65
N VAL A 218 15.29 -2.77 -18.44
CA VAL A 218 16.18 -3.81 -17.92
C VAL A 218 17.24 -3.11 -17.08
N LEU A 219 17.17 -3.25 -15.77
CA LEU A 219 18.28 -2.95 -14.87
C LEU A 219 19.43 -3.90 -15.21
N ARG A 220 20.36 -3.46 -16.06
CA ARG A 220 21.71 -4.02 -16.10
C ARG A 220 22.44 -3.52 -14.86
N LEU A 221 22.31 -4.26 -13.77
CA LEU A 221 23.21 -4.17 -12.62
C LEU A 221 24.52 -4.90 -12.93
#